data_AF-A0A7C7V1V9-F1
#
_entry.id   AF-A0A7C7V1V9-F1
#
_cell.length_a   1.000
_cell.length_b   1.000
_cell.length_c   1.000
_cell.angle_alpha   90.00
_cell.angle_beta   90.00
_cell.angle_gamma   90.00
#
_symmetry.space_group_name_H-M   'P 1'
#
loop_
_entity.id
_entity.type
_entity.pdbx_description
1 polymer ?
#
loop_
_entity_poly.entity_id
_entity_poly.type
_entity_poly.pdbx_seq_one_letter_code
_entity_poly.pdbx_strand_id
1 'polypeptide(L)'
;MLARMGRWWIAWAIGGVVVSSLGVATTWSYLRTLHSQVGRSLRDAVPVSFELKRLDQMIQELVPEIRRNQEVVAQLEVEVEYLERDVKHMQGGQEELVSQMGKLREALGEGRQEYDFAGQSYTRKQVERDLARRLDQYEHHKAQLAAKQQLLEQRRRTLEAATAKVVEYRRQYEQLLAKAESLEAELKLVEAAQAAGRLEFDQSKLAQAKELAQEVEKRIRVLQRLVDAGRQPRGEIPVDADTRPVTERYDELFGPENAAPDRTGSET
;
A
#
# COMPACT_ATOMS: atom_id res chain seq x y z
N MET A 1 -34.78 43.12 47.35
CA MET A 1 -33.81 43.11 46.22
C MET A 1 -33.86 41.72 45.61
N LEU A 2 -34.76 41.45 44.66
CA LEU A 2 -34.58 41.53 43.19
C LEU A 2 -33.61 40.49 42.57
N ALA A 3 -34.15 39.28 42.36
CA ALA A 3 -34.28 38.49 41.12
C ALA A 3 -33.16 38.36 40.04
N ARG A 4 -33.23 37.15 39.41
CA ARG A 4 -32.82 36.66 38.05
C ARG A 4 -31.45 35.97 37.94
N MET A 5 -31.41 34.65 37.66
CA MET A 5 -31.62 33.95 36.37
C MET A 5 -30.63 34.35 35.25
N GLY A 6 -29.92 33.35 34.69
CA GLY A 6 -29.34 33.46 33.35
C GLY A 6 -28.25 32.41 33.02
N ARG A 7 -28.57 31.47 32.14
CA ARG A 7 -27.73 30.41 31.56
C ARG A 7 -26.74 30.94 30.50
N TRP A 8 -25.77 30.09 30.17
CA TRP A 8 -25.17 29.84 28.84
C TRP A 8 -24.00 30.72 28.33
N TRP A 9 -22.92 30.03 27.92
CA TRP A 9 -22.06 30.15 26.71
C TRP A 9 -20.72 29.46 27.03
N ILE A 10 -20.60 28.15 26.83
CA ILE A 10 -19.97 27.49 25.65
C ILE A 10 -18.57 28.05 25.33
N ALA A 11 -17.53 27.33 25.76
CA ALA A 11 -16.28 27.14 25.03
C ALA A 11 -15.49 25.97 25.64
N TRP A 12 -16.07 24.76 25.68
CA TRP A 12 -15.23 23.56 25.73
C TRP A 12 -14.68 23.36 24.32
N ALA A 13 -13.48 23.89 24.08
CA ALA A 13 -12.66 23.51 22.95
C ALA A 13 -12.33 22.02 23.11
N ILE A 14 -13.09 21.19 22.40
CA ILE A 14 -12.78 19.79 22.17
C ILE A 14 -11.54 19.78 21.27
N GLY A 15 -10.36 19.89 21.89
CA GLY A 15 -9.11 19.46 21.30
C GLY A 15 -9.15 17.95 21.21
N GLY A 16 -9.79 17.45 20.15
CA GLY A 16 -9.83 16.03 19.82
C GLY A 16 -8.42 15.55 19.47
N VAL A 17 -7.64 15.21 20.49
CA VAL A 17 -6.58 14.22 20.31
C VAL A 17 -7.29 12.88 20.28
N VAL A 18 -7.72 12.48 19.08
CA VAL A 18 -7.98 11.08 18.79
C VAL A 18 -6.63 10.39 18.87
N VAL A 19 -6.27 9.95 20.07
CA VAL A 19 -5.27 8.89 20.24
C VAL A 19 -5.91 7.66 19.64
N SER A 20 -5.64 7.43 18.36
CA SER A 20 -5.91 6.19 17.67
C SER A 20 -5.11 5.09 18.37
N SER A 21 -5.72 4.47 19.39
CA SER A 21 -5.23 3.28 20.06
C SER A 21 -5.51 2.02 19.22
N LEU A 22 -5.12 2.06 17.95
CA LEU A 22 -4.78 0.88 17.18
C LEU A 22 -3.26 0.90 17.09
N GLY A 23 -2.64 0.02 17.87
CA GLY A 23 -1.20 -0.06 18.04
C GLY A 23 -0.47 -0.11 16.71
N VAL A 24 0.30 0.94 16.47
CA VAL A 24 1.67 0.96 15.94
C VAL A 24 2.07 -0.28 15.13
N ALA A 25 1.66 -0.31 13.86
CA ALA A 25 2.38 -1.02 12.80
C ALA A 25 3.37 -0.07 12.07
N THR A 26 3.81 1.00 12.73
CA THR A 26 4.66 2.04 12.14
C THR A 26 6.03 2.10 12.82
N THR A 27 6.80 1.03 12.69
CA THR A 27 8.27 1.05 12.83
C THR A 27 8.94 0.23 11.71
N TRP A 28 8.41 0.32 10.49
CA TRP A 28 9.07 -0.20 9.28
C TRP A 28 9.74 0.88 8.42
N SER A 29 10.13 2.00 9.05
CA SER A 29 10.73 3.17 8.39
C SER A 29 12.16 3.48 8.85
N TYR A 30 12.98 2.45 9.12
CA TYR A 30 14.44 2.58 9.26
C TYR A 30 15.25 1.69 8.31
N LEU A 31 14.60 1.00 7.36
CA LEU A 31 15.27 0.30 6.26
C LEU A 31 15.15 1.02 4.91
N ARG A 32 14.53 2.21 4.85
CA ARG A 32 14.30 2.94 3.58
C ARG A 32 15.45 3.88 3.18
N THR A 33 16.61 3.81 3.81
CA THR A 33 17.74 4.70 3.46
C THR A 33 19.07 3.98 3.34
N LEU A 34 19.10 2.84 2.62
CA LEU A 34 20.34 2.29 2.06
C LEU A 34 20.06 1.47 0.77
N HIS A 35 19.26 1.98 -0.17
CA HIS A 35 19.16 1.36 -1.51
C HIS A 35 18.79 2.29 -2.68
N SER A 36 18.99 3.61 -2.57
CA SER A 36 18.60 4.55 -3.64
C SER A 36 19.59 4.67 -4.81
N GLN A 37 20.66 3.86 -4.89
CA GLN A 37 21.64 3.99 -5.99
C GLN A 37 22.07 2.71 -6.72
N VAL A 38 21.44 1.56 -6.46
CA VAL A 38 21.58 0.37 -7.29
C VAL A 38 20.20 -0.25 -7.46
N GLY A 39 19.66 -0.31 -8.68
CA GLY A 39 18.38 -1.00 -8.91
C GLY A 39 17.43 -0.35 -9.92
N ARG A 40 17.95 0.37 -10.93
CA ARG A 40 17.17 0.70 -12.13
C ARG A 40 17.34 -0.31 -13.28
N SER A 41 18.28 -1.27 -13.17
CA SER A 41 18.54 -2.27 -14.23
C SER A 41 18.34 -3.74 -13.80
N LEU A 42 17.77 -3.99 -12.62
CA LEU A 42 17.53 -5.37 -12.12
C LEU A 42 16.05 -5.75 -12.00
N ARG A 43 15.12 -4.83 -12.29
CA ARG A 43 13.68 -5.17 -12.36
C ARG A 43 13.35 -5.98 -13.61
N ASP A 44 14.11 -5.81 -14.69
CA ASP A 44 13.95 -6.55 -15.95
C ASP A 44 14.46 -8.01 -15.89
N ALA A 45 15.04 -8.45 -14.77
CA ALA A 45 15.67 -9.78 -14.65
C ALA A 45 14.83 -10.81 -13.87
N VAL A 46 13.64 -10.44 -13.36
CA VAL A 46 12.77 -11.35 -12.61
C VAL A 46 11.66 -11.87 -13.53
N PRO A 47 11.50 -13.20 -13.69
CA PRO A 47 10.42 -13.76 -14.50
C PRO A 47 9.03 -13.35 -13.96
N VAL A 48 8.11 -12.99 -14.87
CA VAL A 48 6.73 -12.60 -14.53
C VAL A 48 6.02 -13.69 -13.69
N SER A 49 6.32 -14.96 -13.93
CA SER A 49 5.81 -16.10 -13.14
C SER A 49 6.20 -16.05 -11.67
N PHE A 50 7.37 -15.49 -11.33
CA PHE A 50 7.78 -15.30 -9.94
C PHE A 50 6.99 -14.18 -9.28
N GLU A 51 6.72 -13.08 -9.99
CA GLU A 51 5.90 -11.98 -9.48
C GLU A 51 4.45 -12.42 -9.22
N LEU A 52 3.88 -13.28 -10.07
CA LEU A 52 2.56 -13.87 -9.85
C LEU A 52 2.52 -14.78 -8.61
N LYS A 53 3.53 -15.64 -8.42
CA LYS A 53 3.64 -16.44 -7.19
C LYS A 53 3.77 -15.59 -5.93
N ARG A 54 4.53 -14.50 -6.02
CA ARG A 54 4.64 -13.54 -4.92
C ARG A 54 3.32 -12.82 -4.65
N LEU A 55 2.58 -12.45 -5.70
CA LEU A 55 1.25 -11.85 -5.58
C LEU A 55 0.27 -12.82 -4.90
N ASP A 56 0.23 -14.09 -5.32
CA ASP A 56 -0.60 -15.10 -4.67
C ASP A 56 -0.26 -15.26 -3.19
N GLN A 57 1.03 -15.37 -2.85
CA GLN A 57 1.48 -15.43 -1.46
C GLN A 57 1.01 -14.22 -0.64
N MET A 58 1.12 -13.01 -1.18
CA MET A 58 0.62 -11.79 -0.53
C MET A 58 -0.90 -11.82 -0.35
N ILE A 59 -1.65 -12.33 -1.33
CA ILE A 59 -3.10 -12.47 -1.23
C ILE A 59 -3.45 -13.48 -0.12
N GLN A 60 -2.78 -14.63 -0.04
CA GLN A 60 -2.99 -15.63 1.02
C GLN A 60 -2.70 -15.05 2.42
N GLU A 61 -1.71 -14.17 2.54
CA GLU A 61 -1.39 -13.48 3.79
C GLU A 61 -2.49 -12.49 4.25
N LEU A 62 -3.39 -12.06 3.37
CA LEU A 62 -4.53 -11.22 3.74
C LEU A 62 -5.65 -12.00 4.44
N VAL A 63 -5.77 -13.32 4.22
CA VAL A 63 -6.80 -14.17 4.84
C VAL A 63 -6.77 -14.09 6.37
N PRO A 64 -5.62 -14.26 7.07
CA PRO A 64 -5.58 -14.11 8.53
C PRO A 64 -5.87 -12.68 8.99
N GLU A 65 -5.58 -11.66 8.19
CA GLU A 65 -5.94 -10.28 8.52
C GLU A 65 -7.46 -10.06 8.47
N ILE A 66 -8.13 -10.60 7.46
CA ILE A 66 -9.59 -10.60 7.35
C ILE A 66 -10.23 -11.33 8.55
N ARG A 67 -9.64 -12.44 9.02
CA ARG A 67 -10.09 -13.16 10.22
C ARG A 67 -9.92 -12.33 11.49
N ARG A 68 -8.75 -11.71 11.69
CA ARG A 68 -8.53 -10.80 12.84
C ARG A 68 -9.54 -9.65 12.87
N ASN A 69 -9.86 -9.08 11.72
CA ASN A 69 -10.88 -8.02 11.65
C ASN A 69 -12.29 -8.54 12.00
N GLN A 70 -12.61 -9.79 11.67
CA GLN A 70 -13.88 -10.43 12.09
C GLN A 70 -13.93 -10.68 13.59
N GLU A 71 -12.82 -11.07 14.21
CA GLU A 71 -12.74 -11.24 15.66
C GLU A 71 -13.04 -9.91 16.38
N VAL A 72 -12.53 -8.80 15.87
CA VAL A 72 -12.85 -7.45 16.39
C VAL A 72 -14.34 -7.14 16.26
N VAL A 73 -14.96 -7.45 15.11
CA VAL A 73 -16.41 -7.27 14.92
C VAL A 73 -17.20 -8.11 15.93
N ALA A 74 -16.84 -9.39 16.10
CA ALA A 74 -17.51 -10.27 17.05
C ALA A 74 -17.38 -9.77 18.50
N GLN A 75 -16.22 -9.23 18.89
CA GLN A 75 -16.05 -8.59 20.20
C GLN A 75 -16.98 -7.38 20.37
N LEU A 76 -17.07 -6.53 19.36
CA LEU A 76 -17.97 -5.36 19.37
C LEU A 76 -19.45 -5.76 19.45
N GLU A 77 -19.86 -6.84 18.76
CA GLU A 77 -21.21 -7.39 18.84
C GLU A 77 -21.56 -7.80 20.28
N VAL A 78 -20.66 -8.54 20.93
CA VAL A 78 -20.85 -8.96 22.32
C VAL A 78 -20.89 -7.74 23.26
N GLU A 79 -19.99 -6.77 23.09
CA GLU A 79 -20.01 -5.53 23.89
C GLU A 79 -21.33 -4.77 23.75
N VAL A 80 -21.86 -4.66 22.53
CA VAL A 80 -23.17 -4.06 22.26
C VAL A 80 -24.28 -4.84 22.96
N GLU A 81 -24.28 -6.17 22.85
CA GLU A 81 -25.30 -7.03 23.49
C GLU A 81 -25.32 -6.87 25.02
N TYR A 82 -24.15 -6.83 25.66
CA TYR A 82 -24.05 -6.59 27.11
C TYR A 82 -24.56 -5.19 27.48
N LEU A 83 -24.20 -4.15 26.71
CA LEU A 83 -24.70 -2.79 26.94
C LEU A 83 -26.22 -2.68 26.75
N GLU A 84 -26.79 -3.40 25.78
CA GLU A 84 -28.24 -3.46 25.57
C GLU A 84 -28.95 -4.11 26.76
N ARG A 85 -28.42 -5.23 27.26
CA ARG A 85 -28.96 -5.89 28.45
C ARG A 85 -28.90 -4.98 29.67
N ASP A 86 -27.78 -4.28 29.88
CA ASP A 86 -27.61 -3.30 30.96
C ASP A 86 -28.64 -2.17 30.88
N VAL A 87 -28.79 -1.57 29.68
CA VAL A 87 -29.75 -0.48 29.43
C VAL A 87 -31.17 -0.96 29.73
N LYS A 88 -31.55 -2.15 29.24
CA LYS A 88 -32.87 -2.74 29.47
C LYS A 88 -33.12 -3.03 30.95
N HIS A 89 -32.14 -3.55 31.66
CA HIS A 89 -32.23 -3.78 33.10
C HIS A 89 -32.44 -2.47 33.87
N MET A 90 -31.68 -1.42 33.54
CA MET A 90 -31.84 -0.10 34.16
C MET A 90 -33.18 0.55 33.83
N GLN A 91 -33.70 0.37 32.62
CA GLN A 91 -35.04 0.82 32.24
C GLN A 91 -36.12 0.15 33.10
N GLY A 92 -36.05 -1.18 33.25
CA GLY A 92 -36.99 -1.93 34.09
C GLY A 92 -36.96 -1.46 35.56
N GLY A 93 -35.76 -1.23 36.12
CA GLY A 93 -35.62 -0.70 37.47
C GLY A 93 -36.19 0.72 37.62
N GLN A 94 -36.11 1.56 36.58
CA GLN A 94 -36.74 2.89 36.60
C GLN A 94 -38.26 2.81 36.53
N GLU A 95 -38.82 1.95 35.69
CA GLU A 95 -40.26 1.73 35.60
C GLU A 95 -40.84 1.26 36.94
N GLU A 96 -40.13 0.34 37.61
CA GLU A 96 -40.50 -0.12 38.95
C GLU A 96 -40.45 1.02 39.97
N LEU A 97 -39.38 1.81 39.98
CA LEU A 97 -39.23 2.94 40.90
C LEU A 97 -40.33 3.99 40.68
N VAL A 98 -40.68 4.30 39.43
CA VAL A 98 -41.78 5.20 39.07
C VAL A 98 -43.12 4.66 39.57
N SER A 99 -43.39 3.37 39.38
CA SER A 99 -44.61 2.73 39.88
C SER A 99 -44.72 2.81 41.41
N GLN A 100 -43.62 2.52 42.12
CA GLN A 100 -43.57 2.63 43.58
C GLN A 100 -43.79 4.07 44.06
N MET A 101 -43.13 5.05 43.44
CA MET A 101 -43.34 6.47 43.74
C MET A 101 -44.77 6.92 43.46
N GLY A 102 -45.40 6.41 42.39
CA GLY A 102 -46.79 6.65 42.07
C GLY A 102 -47.74 6.24 43.20
N LYS A 103 -47.56 5.04 43.75
CA LYS A 103 -48.35 4.54 44.91
C LYS A 103 -48.18 5.42 46.14
N LEU A 104 -46.94 5.83 46.45
CA LEU A 104 -46.68 6.74 47.58
C LEU A 104 -47.34 8.11 47.37
N ARG A 105 -47.27 8.63 46.14
CA ARG A 105 -47.87 9.91 45.77
C ARG A 105 -49.39 9.88 45.86
N GLU A 106 -50.01 8.80 45.39
CA GLU A 106 -51.46 8.58 45.46
C GLU A 106 -51.93 8.54 46.91
N ALA A 107 -51.27 7.75 47.76
CA ALA A 107 -51.57 7.68 49.20
C ALA A 107 -51.45 9.06 49.87
N LEU A 108 -50.39 9.82 49.57
CA LEU A 108 -50.23 11.19 50.09
C LEU A 108 -51.35 12.15 49.64
N GLY A 109 -51.96 11.91 48.49
CA GLY A 109 -53.10 12.67 47.98
C GLY A 109 -54.38 12.52 48.82
N GLU A 110 -54.53 11.42 49.55
CA GLU A 110 -55.68 11.16 50.42
C GLU A 110 -55.66 11.98 51.73
N GLY A 111 -54.53 12.61 52.07
CA GLY A 111 -54.44 13.55 53.20
C GLY A 111 -54.48 12.94 54.61
N ARG A 112 -54.30 11.62 54.75
CA ARG A 112 -54.22 10.92 56.05
C ARG A 112 -52.97 11.33 56.85
N GLN A 113 -53.00 11.15 58.18
CA GLN A 113 -51.83 11.42 59.03
C GLN A 113 -50.86 10.22 59.11
N GLU A 114 -51.40 9.01 58.98
CA GLU A 114 -50.67 7.75 59.03
C GLU A 114 -51.04 6.86 57.82
N TYR A 115 -50.08 6.06 57.38
CA TYR A 115 -50.16 5.20 56.20
C TYR A 115 -49.57 3.82 56.48
N ASP A 116 -50.28 2.76 56.12
CA ASP A 116 -49.79 1.40 56.28
C ASP A 116 -49.19 0.86 54.99
N PHE A 117 -47.91 0.50 55.04
CA PHE A 117 -47.20 -0.15 53.95
C PHE A 117 -46.52 -1.41 54.46
N ALA A 118 -46.76 -2.55 53.79
CA ALA A 118 -46.18 -3.84 54.13
C ALA A 118 -46.33 -4.23 55.63
N GLY A 119 -47.45 -3.88 56.26
CA GLY A 119 -47.74 -4.19 57.66
C GLY A 119 -47.06 -3.26 58.68
N GLN A 120 -46.47 -2.14 58.25
CA GLN A 120 -45.92 -1.12 59.12
C GLN A 120 -46.58 0.25 58.86
N SER A 121 -46.87 0.97 59.94
CA SER A 121 -47.46 2.30 59.89
C SER A 121 -46.38 3.37 59.82
N TYR A 122 -46.57 4.34 58.92
CA TYR A 122 -45.67 5.45 58.67
C TYR A 122 -46.44 6.77 58.74
N THR A 123 -45.85 7.77 59.39
CA THR A 123 -46.36 9.14 59.38
C THR A 123 -46.24 9.76 57.99
N ARG A 124 -47.11 10.72 57.67
CA ARG A 124 -47.01 11.50 56.43
C ARG A 124 -45.60 12.04 56.14
N LYS A 125 -44.93 12.61 57.14
CA LYS A 125 -43.55 13.14 57.01
C LYS A 125 -42.52 12.05 56.70
N GLN A 126 -42.73 10.81 57.12
CA GLN A 126 -41.84 9.71 56.76
C GLN A 126 -42.05 9.31 55.30
N VAL A 127 -43.30 9.23 54.84
CA VAL A 127 -43.65 8.91 53.45
C VAL A 127 -43.16 10.00 52.48
N GLU A 128 -43.34 11.28 52.81
CA GLU A 128 -42.84 12.41 52.01
C GLU A 128 -41.30 12.39 51.89
N ARG A 129 -40.58 12.09 52.98
CA ARG A 129 -39.12 11.94 52.95
C ARG A 129 -38.67 10.75 52.12
N ASP A 130 -39.40 9.63 52.17
CA ASP A 130 -39.09 8.46 51.36
C ASP A 130 -39.30 8.73 49.87
N LEU A 131 -40.42 9.38 49.53
CA LEU A 131 -40.70 9.80 48.16
C LEU A 131 -39.62 10.75 47.62
N ALA A 132 -39.15 11.71 48.42
CA ALA A 132 -38.06 12.60 48.03
C ALA A 132 -36.76 11.81 47.73
N ARG A 133 -36.36 10.89 48.62
CA ARG A 133 -35.17 10.05 48.38
C ARG A 133 -35.27 9.21 47.11
N ARG A 134 -36.45 8.61 46.85
CA ARG A 134 -36.68 7.82 45.63
C ARG A 134 -36.65 8.70 44.38
N LEU A 135 -37.14 9.93 44.46
CA LEU A 135 -37.07 10.89 43.36
C LEU A 135 -35.63 11.26 43.05
N ASP A 136 -34.80 11.54 44.08
CA ASP A 136 -33.37 11.84 43.89
C ASP A 136 -32.63 10.66 43.23
N GLN A 137 -32.93 9.43 43.66
CA GLN A 137 -32.39 8.20 43.06
C GLN A 137 -32.85 8.04 41.60
N TYR A 138 -34.13 8.30 41.31
CA TYR A 138 -34.67 8.25 39.96
C TYR A 138 -33.96 9.25 39.05
N GLU A 139 -33.74 10.49 39.49
CA GLU A 139 -33.04 11.51 38.71
C GLU A 139 -31.59 11.11 38.41
N HIS A 140 -30.88 10.55 39.39
CA HIS A 140 -29.52 10.02 39.18
C HIS A 140 -29.51 8.86 38.18
N HIS A 141 -30.39 7.87 38.36
CA HIS A 141 -30.48 6.73 37.45
C HIS A 141 -30.89 7.17 36.04
N LYS A 142 -31.74 8.18 35.91
CA LYS A 142 -32.15 8.74 34.62
C LYS A 142 -30.98 9.35 33.86
N ALA A 143 -30.14 10.12 34.54
CA ALA A 143 -28.92 10.67 33.94
C ALA A 143 -27.94 9.57 33.52
N GLN A 144 -27.74 8.55 34.37
CA GLN A 144 -26.89 7.40 34.05
C GLN A 144 -27.42 6.58 32.86
N LEU A 145 -28.73 6.32 32.82
CA LEU A 145 -29.38 5.60 31.72
C LEU A 145 -29.20 6.35 30.40
N ALA A 146 -29.42 7.68 30.41
CA ALA A 146 -29.23 8.50 29.21
C ALA A 146 -27.78 8.42 28.69
N ALA A 147 -26.79 8.47 29.59
CA ALA A 147 -25.39 8.31 29.22
C ALA A 147 -25.08 6.91 28.64
N LYS A 148 -25.61 5.83 29.24
CA LYS A 148 -25.46 4.47 28.71
C LYS A 148 -26.15 4.28 27.36
N GLN A 149 -27.32 4.89 27.15
CA GLN A 149 -28.02 4.87 25.85
C GLN A 149 -27.20 5.57 24.78
N GLN A 150 -26.60 6.73 25.08
CA GLN A 150 -25.71 7.42 24.16
C GLN A 150 -24.47 6.57 23.82
N LEU A 151 -23.87 5.94 24.82
CA LEU A 151 -22.74 5.03 24.62
C LEU A 151 -23.13 3.83 23.74
N LEU A 152 -24.29 3.22 24.00
CA LEU A 152 -24.82 2.11 23.19
C LEU A 152 -24.98 2.52 21.72
N GLU A 153 -25.56 3.69 21.45
CA GLU A 153 -25.71 4.19 20.09
C GLU A 153 -24.36 4.43 19.39
N GLN A 154 -23.37 4.98 20.11
CA GLN A 154 -22.01 5.13 19.58
C GLN A 154 -21.36 3.76 19.28
N ARG A 155 -21.56 2.77 20.14
CA ARG A 155 -21.03 1.41 19.95
C ARG A 155 -21.68 0.70 18.77
N ARG A 156 -22.99 0.82 18.61
CA ARG A 156 -23.73 0.32 17.44
C ARG A 156 -23.21 0.91 16.13
N ARG A 157 -22.98 2.23 16.07
CA ARG A 157 -22.38 2.89 14.89
C ARG A 157 -20.96 2.41 14.61
N THR A 158 -20.18 2.18 15.66
CA THR A 158 -18.82 1.66 15.53
C THR A 158 -18.82 0.23 14.99
N LEU A 159 -19.72 -0.62 15.50
CA LEU A 159 -19.95 -1.96 15.01
C LEU A 159 -20.36 -1.95 13.53
N GLU A 160 -21.35 -1.13 13.15
CA GLU A 160 -21.79 -1.00 11.76
C GLU A 160 -20.64 -0.60 10.83
N ALA A 161 -19.85 0.39 11.21
CA ALA A 161 -18.68 0.83 10.45
C ALA A 161 -17.60 -0.27 10.34
N ALA A 162 -17.34 -0.99 11.42
CA ALA A 162 -16.38 -2.10 11.44
C ALA A 162 -16.84 -3.25 10.52
N THR A 163 -18.11 -3.63 10.60
CA THR A 163 -18.73 -4.65 9.73
C THR A 163 -18.66 -4.24 8.26
N ALA A 164 -19.03 -3.01 7.93
CA ALA A 164 -18.92 -2.48 6.57
C ALA A 164 -17.48 -2.54 6.05
N LYS A 165 -16.50 -2.22 6.89
CA LYS A 165 -15.08 -2.29 6.53
C LYS A 165 -14.61 -3.73 6.28
N VAL A 166 -15.07 -4.70 7.06
CA VAL A 166 -14.77 -6.12 6.82
C VAL A 166 -15.34 -6.60 5.49
N VAL A 167 -16.58 -6.22 5.18
CA VAL A 167 -17.21 -6.54 3.88
C VAL A 167 -16.42 -5.95 2.72
N GLU A 168 -16.03 -4.68 2.84
CA GLU A 168 -15.23 -4.00 1.83
C GLU A 168 -13.86 -4.68 1.64
N TYR A 169 -13.17 -5.07 2.71
CA TYR A 169 -11.90 -5.80 2.60
C TYR A 169 -12.07 -7.16 1.93
N ARG A 170 -13.14 -7.91 2.24
CA ARG A 170 -13.43 -9.17 1.55
C ARG A 170 -13.64 -8.97 0.05
N ARG A 171 -14.40 -7.92 -0.33
CA ARG A 171 -14.62 -7.56 -1.73
C ARG A 171 -13.30 -7.24 -2.44
N GLN A 172 -12.43 -6.46 -1.82
CA GLN A 172 -11.11 -6.14 -2.38
C GLN A 172 -10.22 -7.39 -2.52
N TYR A 173 -10.25 -8.28 -1.54
CA TYR A 173 -9.56 -9.57 -1.59
C TYR A 173 -10.03 -10.43 -2.78
N GLU A 174 -11.35 -10.59 -2.94
CA GLU A 174 -11.93 -11.36 -4.06
C GLU A 174 -11.56 -10.76 -5.42
N GLN A 175 -11.54 -9.43 -5.52
CA GLN A 175 -11.12 -8.73 -6.74
C GLN A 175 -9.63 -8.94 -7.05
N LEU A 176 -8.78 -8.92 -6.03
CA LEU A 176 -7.35 -9.20 -6.21
C LEU A 176 -7.11 -10.65 -6.62
N LEU A 177 -7.84 -11.60 -6.02
CA LEU A 177 -7.78 -13.01 -6.38
C LEU A 177 -8.17 -13.23 -7.84
N ALA A 178 -9.33 -12.75 -8.26
CA ALA A 178 -9.80 -12.87 -9.64
C ALA A 178 -8.82 -12.23 -10.65
N LYS A 179 -8.19 -11.11 -10.27
CA LYS A 179 -7.18 -10.47 -11.11
C LYS A 179 -5.90 -11.29 -11.20
N ALA A 180 -5.44 -11.90 -10.10
CA ALA A 180 -4.29 -12.79 -10.12
C ALA A 180 -4.56 -14.01 -11.04
N GLU A 181 -5.73 -14.63 -10.93
CA GLU A 181 -6.15 -15.74 -11.79
C GLU A 181 -6.19 -15.34 -13.29
N SER A 182 -6.70 -14.16 -13.62
CA SER A 182 -6.68 -13.63 -14.99
C SER A 182 -5.26 -13.48 -15.53
N LEU A 183 -4.35 -12.90 -14.73
CA LEU A 183 -2.96 -12.69 -15.13
C LEU A 183 -2.21 -14.02 -15.31
N GLU A 184 -2.50 -15.02 -14.48
CA GLU A 184 -1.96 -16.38 -14.67
C GLU A 184 -2.45 -17.02 -15.97
N ALA A 185 -3.72 -16.85 -16.32
CA ALA A 185 -4.27 -17.33 -17.58
C ALA A 185 -3.63 -16.63 -18.78
N GLU A 186 -3.47 -15.30 -18.72
CA GLU A 186 -2.78 -14.52 -19.74
C GLU A 186 -1.32 -14.98 -19.92
N LEU A 187 -0.59 -15.21 -18.82
CA LEU A 187 0.79 -15.71 -18.88
C LEU A 187 0.85 -17.08 -19.56
N LYS A 188 -0.04 -18.01 -19.21
CA LYS A 188 -0.11 -19.34 -19.83
C LYS A 188 -0.37 -19.26 -21.33
N LEU A 189 -1.23 -18.35 -21.77
CA LEU A 189 -1.48 -18.12 -23.20
C LEU A 189 -0.23 -17.60 -23.92
N VAL A 190 0.47 -16.64 -23.31
CA VAL A 190 1.73 -16.12 -23.87
C VAL A 190 2.80 -17.21 -23.93
N GLU A 191 2.95 -18.02 -22.89
CA GLU A 191 3.89 -19.15 -22.86
C GLU A 191 3.55 -20.20 -23.93
N ALA A 192 2.27 -20.53 -24.12
CA ALA A 192 1.82 -21.44 -25.17
C ALA A 192 2.08 -20.87 -26.58
N ALA A 193 1.82 -19.58 -26.79
CA ALA A 193 2.11 -18.90 -28.06
C ALA A 193 3.62 -18.85 -28.35
N GLN A 194 4.46 -18.60 -27.34
CA GLN A 194 5.92 -18.65 -27.48
C GLN A 194 6.40 -20.07 -27.79
N ALA A 195 5.83 -21.10 -27.16
CA ALA A 195 6.16 -22.50 -27.45
C ALA A 195 5.78 -22.88 -28.89
N ALA A 196 4.61 -22.44 -29.37
CA ALA A 196 4.18 -22.62 -30.76
C ALA A 196 5.07 -21.85 -31.75
N GLY A 197 5.45 -20.60 -31.43
CA GLY A 197 6.33 -19.78 -32.26
C GLY A 197 7.80 -20.24 -32.28
N ARG A 198 8.24 -21.00 -31.26
CA ARG A 198 9.58 -21.61 -31.21
C ARG A 198 9.74 -22.82 -32.14
N LEU A 199 8.65 -23.32 -32.74
CA LEU A 199 8.66 -24.46 -33.65
C LEU A 199 8.87 -24.09 -35.14
N GLU A 200 9.02 -22.81 -35.50
CA GLU A 200 9.17 -22.34 -36.89
C GLU A 200 10.31 -21.31 -37.07
N PHE A 201 11.50 -21.56 -36.48
CA PHE A 201 12.71 -20.84 -36.88
C PHE A 201 13.82 -21.83 -37.25
N ASP A 202 13.91 -22.12 -38.53
CA ASP A 202 14.97 -22.94 -39.14
C ASP A 202 16.31 -22.16 -39.13
N GLN A 203 16.95 -22.10 -37.96
CA GLN A 203 18.28 -21.48 -37.78
C GLN A 203 19.38 -22.18 -38.60
N SER A 204 19.11 -23.37 -39.14
CA SER A 204 20.05 -24.09 -40.00
C SER A 204 20.32 -23.34 -41.31
N LYS A 205 19.31 -22.68 -41.90
CA LYS A 205 19.46 -21.91 -43.15
C LYS A 205 20.25 -20.62 -42.95
N LEU A 206 20.07 -19.95 -41.81
CA LEU A 206 20.85 -18.75 -41.47
C LEU A 206 22.31 -19.11 -41.15
N ALA A 207 22.54 -20.22 -40.45
CA ALA A 207 23.88 -20.74 -40.19
C ALA A 207 24.59 -21.14 -41.49
N GLN A 208 23.93 -21.90 -42.38
CA GLN A 208 24.45 -22.24 -43.71
C GLN A 208 24.70 -21.01 -44.57
N ALA A 209 23.83 -19.99 -44.52
CA ALA A 209 24.04 -18.75 -45.26
C ALA A 209 25.25 -17.95 -44.73
N LYS A 210 25.47 -17.93 -43.41
CA LYS A 210 26.67 -17.29 -42.80
C LYS A 210 27.95 -18.04 -43.17
N GLU A 211 27.92 -19.36 -43.17
CA GLU A 211 29.06 -20.21 -43.54
C GLU A 211 29.42 -20.04 -45.02
N LEU A 212 28.42 -20.07 -45.90
CA LEU A 212 28.60 -19.80 -47.33
C LEU A 212 29.16 -18.39 -47.59
N ALA A 213 28.68 -17.38 -46.86
CA ALA A 213 29.19 -16.01 -46.98
C ALA A 213 30.67 -15.91 -46.59
N GLN A 214 31.09 -16.58 -45.50
CA GLN A 214 32.50 -16.64 -45.09
C GLN A 214 33.37 -17.38 -46.11
N GLU A 215 32.86 -18.44 -46.73
CA GLU A 215 33.57 -19.18 -47.77
C GLU A 215 33.78 -18.33 -49.04
N VAL A 216 32.75 -17.59 -49.45
CA VAL A 216 32.84 -16.63 -50.57
C VAL A 216 33.85 -15.54 -50.28
N GLU A 217 33.86 -14.97 -49.06
CA GLU A 217 34.84 -13.95 -48.66
C GLU A 217 36.29 -14.48 -48.74
N LYS A 218 36.53 -15.70 -48.23
CA LYS A 218 37.85 -16.36 -48.34
C LYS A 218 38.26 -16.51 -49.79
N ARG A 219 37.35 -16.94 -50.67
CA ARG A 219 37.64 -17.14 -52.10
C ARG A 219 37.97 -15.83 -52.81
N ILE A 220 37.26 -14.75 -52.49
CA ILE A 220 37.57 -13.41 -53.02
C ILE A 220 38.96 -12.95 -52.57
N ARG A 221 39.33 -13.11 -51.29
CA ARG A 221 40.66 -12.75 -50.79
C ARG A 221 41.79 -13.55 -51.44
N VAL A 222 41.55 -14.84 -51.72
CA VAL A 222 42.52 -15.69 -52.47
C VAL A 222 42.66 -15.19 -53.91
N LEU A 223 41.57 -14.89 -54.59
CA LEU A 223 41.61 -14.34 -55.94
C LEU A 223 42.31 -12.98 -55.99
N GLN A 224 42.06 -12.09 -55.01
CA GLN A 224 42.79 -10.83 -54.87
C GLN A 224 44.29 -11.08 -54.69
N ARG A 225 44.69 -11.99 -53.79
CA ARG A 225 46.10 -12.39 -53.64
C ARG A 225 46.72 -12.97 -54.90
N LEU A 226 45.98 -13.74 -55.69
CA LEU A 226 46.48 -14.30 -56.95
C LEU A 226 46.60 -13.25 -58.05
N VAL A 227 45.69 -12.28 -58.11
CA VAL A 227 45.77 -11.12 -59.01
C VAL A 227 46.94 -10.22 -58.61
N ASP A 228 47.15 -10.00 -57.32
CA ASP A 228 48.28 -9.23 -56.79
C ASP A 228 49.61 -9.97 -56.98
N ALA A 229 49.63 -11.30 -56.81
CA ALA A 229 50.80 -12.14 -57.08
C ALA A 229 51.11 -12.25 -58.58
N GLY A 230 50.10 -12.20 -59.45
CA GLY A 230 50.26 -12.11 -60.90
C GLY A 230 50.75 -10.75 -61.39
N ARG A 231 50.83 -9.74 -60.50
CA ARG A 231 51.31 -8.39 -60.79
C ARG A 231 52.74 -8.12 -60.33
N GLN A 232 53.49 -9.15 -59.91
CA GLN A 232 54.92 -8.98 -59.66
C GLN A 232 55.71 -8.91 -60.99
N PRO A 233 56.46 -7.81 -61.22
CA PRO A 233 57.21 -7.57 -62.44
C PRO A 233 58.37 -8.56 -62.59
N ARG A 234 58.57 -9.03 -63.83
CA ARG A 234 59.81 -9.70 -64.26
C ARG A 234 60.99 -8.76 -64.00
N GLY A 235 62.04 -9.30 -63.42
CA GLY A 235 63.21 -8.56 -62.97
C GLY A 235 64.16 -8.10 -64.07
N GLU A 236 65.33 -7.64 -63.57
CA GLU A 236 66.58 -7.19 -64.20
C GLU A 236 66.79 -5.66 -64.14
N ILE A 237 67.90 -5.05 -63.70
CA ILE A 237 69.25 -5.38 -63.16
C ILE A 237 69.64 -4.19 -62.24
N PRO A 238 70.40 -4.37 -61.12
CA PRO A 238 70.74 -3.27 -60.21
C PRO A 238 72.00 -2.50 -60.64
N VAL A 239 71.96 -1.15 -60.57
CA VAL A 239 73.13 -0.27 -60.67
C VAL A 239 73.02 0.88 -59.67
N ASP A 240 74.15 1.08 -58.98
CA ASP A 240 74.55 2.14 -58.04
C ASP A 240 74.07 2.07 -56.58
N ALA A 241 75.00 1.59 -55.74
CA ALA A 241 75.00 1.75 -54.30
C ALA A 241 75.37 3.19 -53.94
N ASP A 242 74.40 3.97 -53.47
CA ASP A 242 74.65 5.29 -52.91
C ASP A 242 75.43 5.16 -51.60
N THR A 243 76.68 5.65 -51.57
CA THR A 243 77.65 5.47 -50.48
C THR A 243 77.79 6.70 -49.58
N ARG A 244 76.77 7.58 -49.53
CA ARG A 244 76.82 8.83 -48.76
C ARG A 244 76.42 8.64 -47.28
N PRO A 245 77.05 9.38 -46.33
CA PRO A 245 76.76 9.26 -44.91
C PRO A 245 75.34 9.75 -44.55
N VAL A 246 74.71 9.05 -43.60
CA VAL A 246 73.29 9.16 -43.23
C VAL A 246 72.84 10.58 -42.82
N THR A 247 73.76 11.42 -42.34
CA THR A 247 73.47 12.80 -41.90
C THR A 247 73.03 13.70 -43.05
N GLU A 248 73.60 13.52 -44.24
CA GLU A 248 73.30 14.35 -45.42
C GLU A 248 71.88 14.07 -45.95
N ARG A 249 71.40 12.82 -45.88
CA ARG A 249 70.02 12.44 -46.23
C ARG A 249 68.97 12.90 -45.23
N TYR A 250 69.34 13.13 -43.97
CA TYR A 250 68.42 13.62 -42.95
C TYR A 250 68.13 15.11 -43.14
N ASP A 251 69.16 15.91 -43.41
CA ASP A 251 69.04 17.36 -43.59
C ASP A 251 68.31 17.73 -44.90
N GLU A 252 68.34 16.88 -45.92
CA GLU A 252 67.58 17.10 -47.17
C GLU A 252 66.06 16.81 -47.00
N LEU A 253 65.70 15.88 -46.12
CA LEU A 253 64.31 15.49 -45.85
C LEU A 253 63.64 16.33 -44.74
N PHE A 254 64.43 16.90 -43.82
CA PHE A 254 63.92 17.60 -42.63
C PHE A 254 64.62 18.93 -42.32
N GLY A 255 65.54 19.39 -43.17
CA GLY A 255 66.19 20.68 -43.06
C GLY A 255 65.24 21.85 -43.35
N PRO A 256 65.57 23.05 -42.83
CA PRO A 256 64.66 24.21 -42.81
C PRO A 256 64.29 24.78 -44.19
N GLU A 257 64.84 24.22 -45.28
CA GLU A 257 64.71 24.75 -46.64
C GLU A 257 63.49 24.19 -47.42
N ASN A 258 62.82 23.13 -46.93
CA ASN A 258 61.59 22.58 -47.54
C ASN A 258 60.28 23.10 -46.91
N ALA A 259 60.35 24.11 -46.04
CA ALA A 259 59.19 24.92 -45.67
C ALA A 259 58.95 26.01 -46.72
N ALA A 260 58.42 25.63 -47.88
CA ALA A 260 58.07 26.57 -48.96
C ALA A 260 57.07 27.62 -48.49
N PRO A 261 57.16 28.86 -49.01
CA PRO A 261 56.10 29.27 -49.94
C PRO A 261 56.56 30.14 -51.12
N ASP A 262 56.07 29.77 -52.30
CA ASP A 262 55.28 30.64 -53.19
C ASP A 262 55.99 31.67 -54.09
N ARG A 263 55.72 31.52 -55.41
CA ARG A 263 55.55 32.51 -56.50
C ARG A 263 56.68 32.81 -57.50
N THR A 264 56.24 32.84 -58.78
CA THR A 264 56.70 33.63 -59.96
C THR A 264 58.05 33.23 -60.58
N GLY A 265 58.23 33.10 -61.90
CA GLY A 265 57.44 33.42 -63.09
C GLY A 265 58.36 33.37 -64.33
N SER A 266 57.76 33.22 -65.52
CA SER A 266 58.17 33.67 -66.88
C SER A 266 59.58 33.29 -67.41
N GLU A 267 59.66 32.48 -68.46
CA GLU A 267 59.74 32.89 -69.90
C GLU A 267 61.06 33.55 -70.29
N THR A 268 61.87 32.88 -71.12
CA THR A 268 62.00 33.11 -72.57
C THR A 268 63.00 32.14 -73.19
#